data_AF-A0A854WP52-F1
#
_entry.id   AF-A0A854WP52-F1
#
_cell.length_a   1.000
_cell.length_b   1.000
_cell.length_c   1.000
_cell.angle_alpha   90.00
_cell.angle_beta   90.00
_cell.angle_gamma   90.00
#
_symmetry.space_group_name_H-M   'P 1'
#
loop_
_entity.id
_entity.type
_entity.pdbx_description
1 polymer ?
#
loop_
_entity_poly.entity_id
_entity_poly.type
_entity_poly.pdbx_seq_one_letter_code
_entity_poly.pdbx_strand_id
1 'polypeptide(L)'
;MKELKEIKQQIDNVRNEYNDYSVYNFEIKQKQAELDGLKDEEDGSTKKSKILKLQREINSLEILETDNVREAYSDLVGSFNELSTPLVSYITQGLDNDKEVQRLKQEYHEAQQRLVQIAVEHNLRLQEKLVQLKQDISGTDYYQLGREISDNRMVQVLGYRTPNTNYIKFYKTDDKEILVPKELEHRYEEALREHDIKRKPKEDKQNFFKGLLTKKEG
;
A
#
# COMPACT_ATOMS: atom_id res chain seq x y z
N MET A 1 3.21 -6.57 26.99
CA MET A 1 1.95 -6.04 26.46
C MET A 1 1.68 -4.76 27.22
N LYS A 2 1.65 -3.58 26.60
CA LYS A 2 1.22 -2.39 27.35
C LYS A 2 -0.27 -2.50 27.54
N GLU A 3 -0.68 -2.88 28.74
CA GLU A 3 -2.09 -3.03 29.04
C GLU A 3 -2.77 -1.67 28.95
N LEU A 4 -4.02 -1.64 28.51
CA LEU A 4 -4.83 -0.41 28.52
C LEU A 4 -4.82 0.28 29.89
N LYS A 5 -4.64 -0.51 30.96
CA LYS A 5 -4.43 -0.05 32.33
C LYS A 5 -3.19 0.84 32.50
N GLU A 6 -2.06 0.48 31.89
CA GLU A 6 -0.82 1.28 31.93
C GLU A 6 -0.98 2.59 31.18
N ILE A 7 -1.66 2.57 30.03
CA ILE A 7 -1.97 3.79 29.25
C ILE A 7 -2.86 4.72 30.05
N LYS A 8 -3.90 4.18 30.70
CA LYS A 8 -4.76 4.96 31.61
C LYS A 8 -3.95 5.62 32.73
N GLN A 9 -3.04 4.87 33.35
CA GLN A 9 -2.18 5.40 34.40
C GLN A 9 -1.30 6.55 33.89
N GLN A 10 -0.73 6.43 32.68
CA GLN A 10 0.07 7.50 32.08
C GLN A 10 -0.76 8.74 31.77
N ILE A 11 -1.98 8.56 31.25
CA ILE A 11 -2.92 9.67 31.03
C ILE A 11 -3.27 10.37 32.35
N ASP A 12 -3.53 9.59 33.41
CA ASP A 12 -3.85 10.14 34.73
C ASP A 12 -2.66 10.90 35.33
N ASN A 13 -1.42 10.45 35.10
CA ASN A 13 -0.23 11.21 35.50
C ASN A 13 -0.15 12.57 34.79
N VAL A 14 -0.32 12.61 33.47
CA VAL A 14 -0.34 13.86 32.70
C VAL A 14 -1.49 14.78 33.14
N ARG A 15 -2.65 14.20 33.50
CA ARG A 15 -3.77 14.95 34.06
C ARG A 15 -3.44 15.55 35.44
N ASN A 16 -2.70 14.83 36.27
CA ASN A 16 -2.26 15.35 37.56
C ASN A 16 -1.23 16.47 37.37
N GLU A 17 -0.25 16.29 36.48
CA GLU A 17 0.69 17.35 36.09
C GLU A 17 -0.05 18.60 35.61
N TYR A 18 -1.08 18.44 34.75
CA TYR A 18 -1.95 19.54 34.32
C TYR A 18 -2.63 20.27 35.48
N ASN A 19 -3.17 19.52 36.43
CA ASN A 19 -3.85 20.10 37.59
C ASN A 19 -2.86 20.79 38.54
N ASP A 20 -1.65 20.27 38.69
CA ASP A 20 -0.64 20.77 39.62
C ASP A 20 -0.12 22.15 39.22
N TYR A 21 0.01 22.46 37.92
CA TYR A 21 0.44 23.81 37.50
C TYR A 21 -0.72 24.79 37.24
N SER A 22 -1.95 24.28 37.01
CA SER A 22 -3.15 25.09 36.76
C SER A 22 -3.79 25.63 38.07
N VAL A 23 -2.97 26.16 38.97
CA VAL A 23 -3.30 26.45 40.38
C VAL A 23 -4.39 27.51 40.53
N TYR A 24 -4.29 28.62 39.80
CA TYR A 24 -5.16 29.78 39.96
C TYR A 24 -6.28 29.84 38.93
N ASN A 25 -6.21 29.03 37.88
CA ASN A 25 -7.18 29.00 36.78
C ASN A 25 -8.64 28.85 37.26
N PHE A 26 -8.90 28.03 38.28
CA PHE A 26 -10.24 27.88 38.85
C PHE A 26 -10.71 29.15 39.57
N GLU A 27 -9.84 29.75 40.39
CA GLU A 27 -10.16 30.98 41.12
C GLU A 27 -10.35 32.17 40.18
N ILE A 28 -9.52 32.27 39.13
CA ILE A 28 -9.68 33.25 38.04
C ILE A 28 -11.05 33.09 37.38
N LYS A 29 -11.45 31.88 37.00
CA LYS A 29 -12.76 31.61 36.39
C LYS A 29 -13.93 31.99 37.30
N GLN A 30 -13.85 31.68 38.60
CA GLN A 30 -14.89 32.07 39.55
C GLN A 30 -15.02 33.59 39.68
N LYS A 31 -13.90 34.30 39.85
CA LYS A 31 -13.89 35.77 39.95
C LYS A 31 -14.33 36.43 38.65
N GLN A 32 -13.99 35.85 37.50
CA GLN A 32 -14.44 36.32 36.19
C GLN A 32 -15.96 36.19 36.05
N ALA A 33 -16.54 35.06 36.47
CA ALA A 33 -18.00 34.88 36.47
C ALA A 33 -18.71 35.86 37.42
N GLU A 34 -18.14 36.14 38.61
CA GLU A 34 -18.67 37.16 39.52
C GLU A 34 -18.58 38.56 38.90
N LEU A 35 -17.46 38.88 38.26
CA LEU A 35 -17.25 40.16 37.56
C LEU A 35 -18.29 40.37 36.46
N ASP A 36 -18.54 39.34 35.66
CA ASP A 36 -19.45 39.42 34.53
C ASP A 36 -20.91 39.52 34.99
N GLY A 37 -21.31 38.77 36.03
CA GLY A 37 -22.64 38.94 36.65
C GLY A 37 -22.86 40.34 37.24
N LEU A 38 -21.80 40.99 37.72
CA LEU A 38 -21.86 42.38 38.17
C LEU A 38 -21.94 43.37 37.01
N LYS A 39 -21.56 43.06 35.77
CA LYS A 39 -21.67 44.02 34.66
C LYS A 39 -23.10 44.15 34.12
N ASP A 40 -23.96 43.17 34.40
CA ASP A 40 -25.30 43.05 33.79
C ASP A 40 -26.44 43.76 34.57
N GLU A 41 -26.19 44.27 35.79
CA GLU A 41 -27.21 44.98 36.60
C GLU A 41 -27.25 46.52 36.36
N GLU A 42 -28.23 47.26 36.89
CA GLU A 42 -28.23 48.75 36.82
C GLU A 42 -27.13 49.40 37.69
N ASP A 43 -26.75 50.64 37.35
CA ASP A 43 -25.52 51.29 37.82
C ASP A 43 -25.63 51.95 39.21
N GLY A 44 -24.75 51.54 40.15
CA GLY A 44 -24.61 52.12 41.48
C GLY A 44 -23.14 52.26 41.91
N SER A 45 -22.78 53.29 42.69
CA SER A 45 -21.36 53.62 42.99
C SER A 45 -20.60 52.50 43.73
N THR A 46 -21.28 51.73 44.59
CA THR A 46 -20.72 50.59 45.33
C THR A 46 -20.31 49.45 44.40
N LYS A 47 -21.03 49.29 43.29
CA LYS A 47 -20.81 48.29 42.25
C LYS A 47 -19.52 48.56 41.47
N LYS A 48 -19.28 49.83 41.13
CA LYS A 48 -18.06 50.28 40.46
C LYS A 48 -16.78 49.97 41.26
N SER A 49 -16.83 50.17 42.58
CA SER A 49 -15.72 49.83 43.48
C SER A 49 -15.45 48.32 43.53
N LYS A 50 -16.51 47.50 43.60
CA LYS A 50 -16.41 46.03 43.62
C LYS A 50 -15.85 45.47 42.30
N ILE A 51 -16.29 46.02 41.16
CA ILE A 51 -15.77 45.67 39.82
C ILE A 51 -14.27 45.94 39.73
N LEU A 52 -13.82 47.13 40.16
CA LEU A 52 -12.40 47.50 40.15
C LEU A 52 -11.55 46.58 41.05
N LYS A 53 -12.10 46.15 42.19
CA LYS A 53 -11.42 45.21 43.09
C LYS A 53 -11.26 43.84 42.45
N LEU A 54 -12.33 43.28 41.89
CA LEU A 54 -12.30 41.99 41.20
C LEU A 54 -11.35 41.99 40.00
N GLN A 55 -11.35 43.05 39.19
CA GLN A 55 -10.39 43.21 38.09
C GLN A 55 -8.93 43.17 38.54
N ARG A 56 -8.60 43.83 39.65
CA ARG A 56 -7.24 43.81 40.20
C ARG A 56 -6.84 42.43 40.72
N GLU A 57 -7.77 41.73 41.38
CA GLU A 57 -7.55 40.38 41.88
C GLU A 57 -7.35 39.39 40.73
N ILE A 58 -8.18 39.46 39.68
CA ILE A 58 -8.05 38.66 38.46
C ILE A 58 -6.70 38.91 37.81
N ASN A 59 -6.34 40.17 37.53
CA ASN A 59 -5.06 40.50 36.91
C ASN A 59 -3.85 39.98 37.73
N SER A 60 -3.94 40.03 39.05
CA SER A 60 -2.86 39.54 39.93
C SER A 60 -2.72 38.02 39.85
N LEU A 61 -3.85 37.30 39.86
CA LEU A 61 -3.87 35.84 39.71
C LEU A 61 -3.44 35.41 38.30
N GLU A 62 -3.83 36.14 37.26
CA GLU A 62 -3.42 35.86 35.87
C GLU A 62 -1.91 36.00 35.67
N ILE A 63 -1.27 36.97 36.34
CA ILE A 63 0.19 37.09 36.32
C ILE A 63 0.84 35.84 36.95
N LEU A 64 0.38 35.43 38.13
CA LEU A 64 0.90 34.24 38.82
C LEU A 64 0.67 32.96 38.01
N GLU A 65 -0.51 32.82 37.40
CA GLU A 65 -0.84 31.69 36.53
C GLU A 65 0.03 31.68 35.26
N THR A 66 0.29 32.85 34.68
CA THR A 66 1.15 32.99 33.50
C THR A 66 2.58 32.55 33.81
N ASP A 67 3.12 32.91 34.97
CA ASP A 67 4.45 32.47 35.39
C ASP A 67 4.49 30.95 35.62
N ASN A 68 3.48 30.38 36.29
CA ASN A 68 3.35 28.92 36.46
C ASN A 68 3.29 28.18 35.12
N VAL A 69 2.47 28.67 34.18
CA VAL A 69 2.36 28.10 32.83
C VAL A 69 3.70 28.23 32.10
N ARG A 70 4.38 29.38 32.17
CA ARG A 70 5.67 29.57 31.51
C ARG A 70 6.72 28.56 31.96
N GLU A 71 6.71 28.20 33.24
CA GLU A 71 7.66 27.24 33.82
C GLU A 71 7.29 25.78 33.50
N ALA A 72 6.02 25.41 33.62
CA ALA A 72 5.61 24.00 33.54
C ALA A 72 5.12 23.53 32.17
N TYR A 73 4.73 24.44 31.27
CA TYR A 73 4.03 24.08 30.03
C TYR A 73 4.87 23.25 29.06
N SER A 74 6.16 23.55 28.94
CA SER A 74 7.06 22.78 28.08
C SER A 74 7.15 21.32 28.51
N ASP A 75 7.24 21.07 29.82
CA ASP A 75 7.35 19.72 30.37
C ASP A 75 6.02 18.98 30.22
N LEU A 76 4.88 19.63 30.47
CA LEU A 76 3.57 19.01 30.22
C LEU A 76 3.41 18.62 28.75
N VAL A 77 3.78 19.49 27.81
CA VAL A 77 3.71 19.17 26.37
C VAL A 77 4.60 17.96 26.06
N GLY A 78 5.77 17.86 26.67
CA GLY A 78 6.62 16.68 26.63
C GLY A 78 5.88 15.42 27.11
N SER A 79 5.41 15.42 28.35
CA SER A 79 4.67 14.28 28.95
C SER A 79 3.45 13.87 28.14
N PHE A 80 2.69 14.84 27.61
CA PHE A 80 1.52 14.56 26.77
C PHE A 80 1.93 13.91 25.44
N ASN A 81 2.97 14.42 24.78
CA ASN A 81 3.44 13.85 23.52
C ASN A 81 4.00 12.44 23.69
N GLU A 82 4.55 12.10 24.86
CA GLU A 82 5.00 10.74 25.17
C GLU A 82 3.87 9.72 25.21
N LEU A 83 2.61 10.13 25.42
CA LEU A 83 1.43 9.26 25.36
C LEU A 83 1.20 8.68 23.96
N SER A 84 1.69 9.32 22.91
CA SER A 84 1.48 8.89 21.51
C SER A 84 2.06 7.49 21.25
N THR A 85 3.28 7.23 21.71
CA THR A 85 3.99 5.95 21.50
C THR A 85 3.23 4.73 22.07
N PRO A 86 2.83 4.71 23.36
CA PRO A 86 2.08 3.58 23.90
C PRO A 86 0.69 3.43 23.27
N LEU A 87 0.02 4.53 22.92
CA LEU A 87 -1.29 4.48 22.23
C LEU A 87 -1.17 3.86 20.84
N VAL A 88 -0.20 4.30 20.03
CA VAL A 88 0.06 3.71 18.71
C VAL A 88 0.41 2.23 18.86
N SER A 89 1.30 1.88 19.80
CA SER A 89 1.65 0.48 20.06
C SER A 89 0.44 -0.38 20.41
N TYR A 90 -0.50 0.15 21.20
CA TYR A 90 -1.72 -0.57 21.57
C TYR A 90 -2.65 -0.79 20.37
N ILE A 91 -2.85 0.24 19.55
CA ILE A 91 -3.67 0.16 18.33
C ILE A 91 -3.09 -0.87 17.36
N THR A 92 -1.78 -0.76 17.05
CA THR A 92 -1.11 -1.68 16.13
C THR A 92 -1.19 -3.11 16.64
N GLN A 93 -0.90 -3.37 17.92
CA GLN A 93 -1.03 -4.70 18.49
C GLN A 93 -2.47 -5.22 18.47
N GLY A 94 -3.47 -4.36 18.69
CA GLY A 94 -4.87 -4.72 18.57
C GLY A 94 -5.22 -5.21 17.17
N LEU A 95 -4.80 -4.47 16.14
CA LEU A 95 -5.03 -4.83 14.73
C LEU A 95 -4.22 -6.07 14.30
N ASP A 96 -2.99 -6.20 14.78
CA ASP A 96 -2.12 -7.34 14.47
C ASP A 96 -2.63 -8.66 15.08
N ASN A 97 -3.28 -8.58 16.24
CA ASN A 97 -3.83 -9.75 16.94
C ASN A 97 -5.32 -9.99 16.63
N ASP A 98 -5.98 -9.10 15.89
CA ASP A 98 -7.37 -9.29 15.50
C ASP A 98 -7.49 -10.44 14.49
N LYS A 99 -8.18 -11.50 14.91
CA LYS A 99 -8.29 -12.74 14.14
C LYS A 99 -8.98 -12.52 12.79
N GLU A 100 -9.98 -11.63 12.73
CA GLU A 100 -10.72 -11.38 11.50
C GLU A 100 -9.88 -10.57 10.52
N VAL A 101 -9.19 -9.52 10.99
CA VAL A 101 -8.25 -8.73 10.19
C VAL A 101 -7.15 -9.61 9.61
N GLN A 102 -6.53 -10.46 10.44
CA GLN A 102 -5.48 -11.37 9.98
C GLN A 102 -6.02 -12.41 8.99
N ARG A 103 -7.21 -12.96 9.23
CA ARG A 103 -7.87 -13.89 8.29
C ARG A 103 -8.08 -13.23 6.93
N LEU A 104 -8.66 -12.02 6.90
CA LEU A 104 -8.93 -11.31 5.64
C LEU A 104 -7.64 -10.95 4.89
N LYS A 105 -6.58 -10.57 5.61
CA LYS A 105 -5.26 -10.32 5.02
C LYS A 105 -4.69 -11.58 4.36
N GLN A 106 -4.84 -12.74 5.01
CA GLN A 106 -4.40 -14.01 4.44
C GLN A 106 -5.27 -14.43 3.24
N GLU A 107 -6.59 -14.33 3.33
CA GLU A 107 -7.50 -14.60 2.21
C GLU A 107 -7.17 -13.75 0.97
N TYR A 108 -6.86 -12.46 1.18
CA TYR A 108 -6.42 -11.58 0.11
C TYR A 108 -5.12 -12.07 -0.54
N HIS A 109 -4.12 -12.45 0.25
CA HIS A 109 -2.86 -12.99 -0.29
C HIS A 109 -3.06 -14.30 -1.06
N GLU A 110 -3.93 -15.20 -0.58
CA GLU A 110 -4.29 -16.42 -1.29
C GLU A 110 -5.02 -16.12 -2.60
N ALA A 111 -5.94 -15.16 -2.60
CA ALA A 111 -6.64 -14.72 -3.80
C ALA A 111 -5.69 -14.13 -4.85
N GLN A 112 -4.71 -13.32 -4.42
CA GLN A 112 -3.65 -12.79 -5.31
C GLN A 112 -2.85 -13.92 -5.95
N GLN A 113 -2.45 -14.94 -5.18
CA GLN A 113 -1.72 -16.09 -5.72
C GLN A 113 -2.56 -16.88 -6.73
N ARG A 114 -3.83 -17.15 -6.40
CA ARG A 114 -4.75 -17.85 -7.32
C ARG A 114 -4.97 -17.08 -8.62
N LEU A 115 -5.11 -15.76 -8.54
CA LEU A 115 -5.27 -14.91 -9.73
C LEU A 115 -4.06 -15.00 -10.65
N VAL A 116 -2.85 -14.90 -10.09
CA VAL A 116 -1.61 -15.06 -10.87
C VAL A 116 -1.55 -16.44 -11.52
N GLN A 117 -1.86 -17.51 -10.78
CA GLN A 117 -1.82 -18.86 -11.30
C GLN A 117 -2.81 -19.07 -12.46
N ILE A 118 -4.04 -18.56 -12.34
CA ILE A 118 -5.05 -18.63 -13.41
C ILE A 118 -4.55 -17.89 -14.66
N ALA A 119 -3.99 -16.70 -14.50
CA ALA A 119 -3.45 -15.93 -15.63
C ALA A 119 -2.29 -16.65 -16.32
N VAL A 120 -1.38 -17.25 -15.54
CA VAL A 120 -0.25 -18.05 -16.06
C VAL A 120 -0.76 -19.26 -16.84
N GLU A 121 -1.64 -20.07 -16.24
CA GLU A 121 -2.18 -21.28 -16.87
C GLU A 121 -2.93 -20.95 -18.16
N HIS A 122 -3.80 -19.94 -18.12
CA HIS A 122 -4.54 -19.48 -19.29
C HIS A 122 -3.60 -19.04 -20.41
N ASN A 123 -2.66 -18.13 -20.13
CA ASN A 123 -1.82 -17.53 -21.16
C ASN A 123 -0.85 -18.56 -21.75
N LEU A 124 -0.33 -19.50 -20.95
CA LEU A 124 0.48 -20.60 -21.45
C LEU A 124 -0.31 -21.53 -22.37
N ARG A 125 -1.54 -21.91 -21.98
CA ARG A 125 -2.40 -22.76 -22.80
C ARG A 125 -2.83 -22.06 -24.09
N LEU A 126 -3.06 -20.75 -24.03
CA LEU A 126 -3.35 -19.92 -25.19
C LEU A 126 -2.17 -19.92 -26.18
N GLN A 127 -0.95 -19.76 -25.69
CA GLN A 127 0.27 -19.84 -26.51
C GLN A 127 0.46 -21.24 -27.12
N GLU A 128 0.30 -22.31 -26.34
CA GLU A 128 0.33 -23.68 -26.87
C GLU A 128 -0.70 -23.88 -27.98
N LYS A 129 -1.94 -23.42 -27.76
CA LYS A 129 -3.00 -23.55 -28.75
C LYS A 129 -2.70 -22.74 -30.00
N LEU A 130 -2.11 -21.55 -29.87
CA LEU A 130 -1.66 -20.76 -31.02
C LEU A 130 -0.57 -21.50 -31.81
N VAL A 131 0.41 -22.11 -31.13
CA VAL A 131 1.45 -22.91 -31.78
C VAL A 131 0.83 -24.08 -32.55
N GLN A 132 -0.10 -24.82 -31.94
CA GLN A 132 -0.80 -25.91 -32.61
C GLN A 132 -1.56 -25.42 -33.86
N LEU A 133 -2.33 -24.34 -33.74
CA LEU A 133 -3.08 -23.79 -34.87
C LEU A 133 -2.15 -23.33 -36.01
N LYS A 134 -0.98 -22.76 -35.68
CA LYS A 134 0.04 -22.41 -36.70
C LYS A 134 0.65 -23.66 -37.35
N GLN A 135 0.84 -24.74 -36.60
CA GLN A 135 1.30 -26.02 -37.14
C GLN A 135 0.24 -26.64 -38.05
N ASP A 136 -1.03 -26.62 -37.65
CA ASP A 136 -2.15 -27.12 -38.47
C ASP A 136 -2.19 -26.39 -39.82
N ILE A 137 -2.05 -25.05 -39.82
CA ILE A 137 -1.95 -24.25 -41.07
C ILE A 137 -0.69 -24.62 -41.86
N SER A 138 0.44 -24.83 -41.19
CA SER A 138 1.70 -25.21 -41.85
C SER A 138 1.66 -26.61 -42.47
N GLY A 139 0.81 -27.50 -41.93
CA GLY A 139 0.52 -28.81 -42.50
C GLY A 139 -0.42 -28.77 -43.70
N THR A 140 -0.95 -27.60 -44.06
CA THR A 140 -1.67 -27.38 -45.32
C THR A 140 -0.72 -26.82 -46.39
N ASP A 141 -1.20 -26.74 -47.63
CA ASP A 141 -0.45 -26.12 -48.73
C ASP A 141 -0.41 -24.59 -48.66
N TYR A 142 -0.99 -23.93 -47.65
CA TYR A 142 -1.12 -22.46 -47.58
C TYR A 142 0.19 -21.70 -47.86
N TYR A 143 1.29 -22.06 -47.19
CA TYR A 143 2.58 -21.38 -47.39
C TYR A 143 3.29 -21.80 -48.67
N GLN A 144 3.01 -22.99 -49.19
CA GLN A 144 3.55 -23.46 -50.46
C GLN A 144 2.85 -22.75 -51.62
N LEU A 145 1.51 -22.75 -51.63
CA LEU A 145 0.68 -22.06 -52.59
C LEU A 145 1.00 -20.56 -52.63
N GLY A 146 1.17 -19.92 -51.47
CA GLY A 146 1.59 -18.52 -51.40
C GLY A 146 2.93 -18.26 -52.10
N ARG A 147 3.90 -19.20 -51.99
CA ARG A 147 5.19 -19.13 -52.69
C ARG A 147 5.03 -19.38 -54.18
N GLU A 148 4.33 -20.43 -54.58
CA GLU A 148 4.09 -20.76 -56.00
C GLU A 148 3.41 -19.61 -56.76
N ILE A 149 2.44 -18.93 -56.14
CA ILE A 149 1.81 -17.73 -56.71
C ILE A 149 2.83 -16.58 -56.83
N SER A 150 3.66 -16.38 -55.81
CA SER A 150 4.68 -15.31 -55.78
C SER A 150 5.83 -15.53 -56.76
N ASP A 151 6.20 -16.79 -56.98
CA ASP A 151 7.30 -17.22 -57.85
C ASP A 151 6.84 -17.36 -59.32
N ASN A 152 5.56 -17.14 -59.61
CA ASN A 152 5.04 -17.17 -60.97
C ASN A 152 5.65 -16.03 -61.82
N ARG A 153 6.37 -16.42 -62.88
CA ARG A 153 7.05 -15.49 -63.80
C ARG A 153 6.12 -14.41 -64.37
N MET A 154 4.89 -14.76 -64.74
CA MET A 154 3.96 -13.79 -65.34
C MET A 154 3.44 -12.80 -64.30
N VAL A 155 3.16 -13.25 -63.07
CA VAL A 155 2.80 -12.38 -61.94
C VAL A 155 3.91 -11.35 -61.68
N GLN A 156 5.17 -11.78 -61.71
CA GLN A 156 6.34 -10.89 -61.52
C GLN A 156 6.52 -9.91 -62.68
N VAL A 157 6.45 -10.37 -63.93
CA VAL A 157 6.58 -9.52 -65.13
C VAL A 157 5.47 -8.47 -65.22
N LEU A 158 4.25 -8.84 -64.83
CA LEU A 158 3.10 -7.93 -64.82
C LEU A 158 3.06 -7.02 -63.59
N GLY A 159 3.97 -7.20 -62.62
CA GLY A 159 4.06 -6.36 -61.42
C GLY A 159 2.87 -6.50 -60.47
N TYR A 160 2.22 -7.67 -60.44
CA TYR A 160 1.07 -7.88 -59.56
C TYR A 160 1.49 -8.09 -58.10
N ARG A 161 0.61 -7.68 -57.18
CA ARG A 161 0.80 -7.86 -55.74
C ARG A 161 0.78 -9.34 -55.37
N THR A 162 1.77 -9.79 -54.61
CA THR A 162 1.87 -11.17 -54.13
C THR A 162 1.10 -11.39 -52.82
N PRO A 163 0.68 -12.63 -52.54
CA PRO A 163 0.06 -12.98 -51.25
C PRO A 163 0.99 -12.70 -50.07
N ASN A 164 0.44 -12.17 -48.98
CA ASN A 164 1.19 -11.94 -47.74
C ASN A 164 0.82 -12.98 -46.67
N THR A 165 1.76 -13.86 -46.35
CA THR A 165 1.59 -14.90 -45.32
C THR A 165 2.12 -14.50 -43.94
N ASN A 166 2.78 -13.33 -43.84
CA ASN A 166 3.42 -12.85 -42.60
C ASN A 166 2.42 -12.61 -41.47
N TYR A 167 1.18 -12.26 -41.81
CA TYR A 167 0.14 -12.00 -40.80
C TYR A 167 -0.11 -13.24 -39.93
N ILE A 168 -0.18 -14.44 -40.53
CA ILE A 168 -0.36 -15.69 -39.79
C ILE A 168 0.93 -16.07 -39.06
N LYS A 169 2.08 -15.90 -39.72
CA LYS A 169 3.40 -16.21 -39.14
C LYS A 169 3.66 -15.43 -37.85
N PHE A 170 3.39 -14.13 -37.86
CA PHE A 170 3.68 -13.22 -36.74
C PHE A 170 2.44 -12.90 -35.87
N TYR A 171 1.32 -13.59 -36.06
CA TYR A 171 0.16 -13.41 -35.21
C TYR A 171 0.53 -13.63 -33.73
N LYS A 172 0.05 -12.73 -32.87
CA LYS A 172 0.24 -12.73 -31.42
C LYS A 172 -1.12 -12.79 -30.70
N THR A 173 -1.10 -13.23 -29.45
CA THR A 173 -2.28 -13.42 -28.59
C THR A 173 -2.52 -12.29 -27.61
N ASP A 174 -1.76 -11.20 -27.69
CA ASP A 174 -1.74 -10.10 -26.70
C ASP A 174 -3.16 -9.58 -26.35
N ASP A 175 -4.08 -9.55 -27.32
CA ASP A 175 -5.48 -9.10 -27.16
C ASP A 175 -6.39 -10.10 -26.41
N LYS A 176 -5.93 -11.34 -26.26
CA LYS A 176 -6.65 -12.47 -25.66
C LYS A 176 -6.02 -12.95 -24.36
N GLU A 177 -4.89 -12.38 -23.97
CA GLU A 177 -4.22 -12.70 -22.72
C GLU A 177 -4.96 -12.11 -21.52
N ILE A 178 -4.97 -12.84 -20.40
CA ILE A 178 -5.44 -12.29 -19.13
C ILE A 178 -4.34 -11.37 -18.61
N LEU A 179 -4.68 -10.10 -18.44
CA LEU A 179 -3.82 -9.11 -17.80
C LEU A 179 -3.92 -9.23 -16.28
N VAL A 180 -2.77 -9.31 -15.62
CA VAL A 180 -2.69 -9.21 -14.16
C VAL A 180 -2.60 -7.75 -13.72
N PRO A 181 -3.12 -7.39 -12.53
CA PRO A 181 -2.86 -6.07 -11.93
C PRO A 181 -1.36 -5.78 -11.83
N LYS A 182 -0.98 -4.50 -11.96
CA LYS A 182 0.43 -4.07 -12.00
C LYS A 182 1.20 -4.48 -10.74
N GLU A 183 0.52 -4.51 -9.60
CA GLU A 183 1.09 -4.91 -8.31
C GLU A 183 1.52 -6.39 -8.28
N LEU A 184 1.01 -7.21 -9.21
CA LEU A 184 1.29 -8.64 -9.33
C LEU A 184 2.14 -8.99 -10.56
N GLU A 185 2.53 -8.01 -11.37
CA GLU A 185 3.26 -8.19 -12.63
C GLU A 185 4.58 -8.97 -12.42
N HIS A 186 5.38 -8.58 -11.43
CA HIS A 186 6.62 -9.31 -11.11
C HIS A 186 6.38 -10.79 -10.77
N ARG A 187 5.33 -11.09 -9.98
CA ARG A 187 5.00 -12.47 -9.60
C ARG A 187 4.54 -13.29 -10.80
N TYR A 188 3.79 -12.65 -11.70
CA TYR A 188 3.36 -13.25 -12.96
C TYR A 188 4.54 -13.56 -13.88
N GLU A 189 5.46 -12.61 -14.08
CA GLU A 189 6.67 -12.82 -14.88
C GLU A 189 7.60 -13.90 -14.30
N GLU A 190 7.75 -13.93 -12.98
CA GLU A 190 8.51 -14.97 -12.28
C GLU A 190 7.88 -16.36 -12.50
N ALA A 191 6.56 -16.48 -12.31
CA ALA A 191 5.85 -17.74 -12.53
C ALA A 191 5.92 -18.23 -13.99
N LEU A 192 5.86 -17.33 -14.97
CA LEU A 192 6.09 -17.67 -16.38
C LEU A 192 7.53 -18.19 -16.62
N ARG A 193 8.54 -17.50 -16.07
CA ARG A 193 9.95 -17.90 -16.19
C ARG A 193 10.21 -19.27 -15.58
N GLU A 194 9.63 -19.56 -14.43
CA GLU A 194 9.73 -20.89 -13.81
C GLU A 194 9.16 -21.99 -14.71
N HIS A 195 8.05 -21.72 -15.38
CA HIS A 195 7.42 -22.67 -16.30
C HIS A 195 8.31 -22.93 -17.52
N ASP A 196 8.96 -21.89 -18.07
CA ASP A 196 9.90 -22.04 -19.19
C ASP A 196 11.15 -22.83 -18.81
N ILE A 197 11.67 -22.65 -17.59
CA ILE A 197 12.80 -23.44 -17.07
C ILE A 197 12.40 -24.91 -16.90
N LYS A 198 11.18 -25.19 -16.42
CA LYS A 198 10.65 -26.56 -16.27
C LYS A 198 10.39 -27.24 -17.61
N ARG A 199 10.03 -26.49 -18.66
CA ARG A 199 9.81 -27.00 -20.03
C ARG A 199 11.10 -27.39 -20.75
N LYS A 200 12.26 -26.81 -20.41
CA LYS A 200 13.54 -27.27 -20.97
C LYS A 200 13.91 -28.61 -20.33
N PRO A 201 13.95 -29.74 -21.09
CA PRO A 201 14.43 -30.99 -20.54
C PRO A 201 15.89 -30.80 -20.09
N LYS A 202 16.30 -31.53 -19.04
CA LYS A 202 17.72 -31.75 -18.68
C LYS A 202 18.49 -32.52 -19.78
N GLU A 203 18.19 -32.33 -21.05
CA GLU A 203 18.82 -33.06 -22.17
C GLU A 203 20.24 -32.59 -22.50
N ASP A 204 20.66 -31.41 -22.04
CA ASP A 204 22.00 -30.89 -22.34
C ASP A 204 23.13 -31.45 -21.46
N LYS A 205 22.83 -32.15 -20.35
CA LYS A 205 23.90 -32.69 -19.49
C LYS A 205 24.39 -34.09 -19.88
N GLN A 206 23.61 -34.90 -20.60
CA GLN A 206 24.07 -36.22 -21.07
C GLN A 206 24.72 -36.18 -22.46
N ASN A 207 24.33 -35.24 -23.33
CA ASN A 207 24.93 -35.14 -24.67
C ASN A 207 26.29 -34.41 -24.68
N PHE A 208 26.58 -33.57 -23.69
CA PHE A 208 27.90 -32.92 -23.57
C PHE A 208 29.00 -33.93 -23.20
N PHE A 209 28.72 -34.93 -22.34
CA PHE A 209 29.71 -35.94 -21.95
C PHE A 209 29.88 -37.07 -22.97
N LYS A 210 28.85 -37.40 -23.76
CA LYS A 210 28.98 -38.41 -24.83
C LYS A 210 29.84 -37.91 -26.01
N GLY A 211 29.82 -36.62 -26.33
CA GLY A 211 30.66 -36.04 -27.39
C GLY A 211 32.13 -35.85 -27.02
N LEU A 212 32.48 -35.90 -25.73
CA LEU A 212 33.85 -35.76 -25.23
C LEU A 212 34.60 -37.09 -25.13
N LEU A 213 33.88 -38.21 -25.05
CA LEU A 213 34.47 -39.56 -24.95
C LEU A 213 34.70 -40.23 -26.32
N THR A 214 34.08 -39.76 -27.40
CA THR A 214 34.21 -40.34 -28.75
C THR A 214 35.26 -39.67 -29.63
N LYS A 215 35.94 -38.61 -29.15
CA LYS A 215 36.99 -37.89 -29.89
C LYS A 215 38.43 -38.30 -29.54
N LYS A 216 38.64 -39.42 -28.84
CA LYS A 216 39.98 -39.91 -28.47
C LYS A 216 40.43 -41.22 -29.11
N GLU A 217 39.64 -41.80 -30.01
CA GLU A 217 40.06 -42.94 -30.82
C GLU A 217 39.65 -42.70 -32.27
N GLY A 218 40.63 -42.39 -33.12
CA GLY A 218 40.47 -42.05 -34.54
C GLY A 218 41.70 -41.37 -35.08
#